data_AF-A0A0K0DFA3-F1
#
_entry.id   AF-A0A0K0DFA3-F1
#
_cell.length_a   1.000
_cell.length_b   1.000
_cell.length_c   1.000
_cell.angle_alpha   90.00
_cell.angle_beta   90.00
_cell.angle_gamma   90.00
#
_symmetry.space_group_name_H-M   'P 1'
#
loop_
_entity.id
_entity.type
_entity.pdbx_description
1 polymer ?
#
loop_
_entity_poly.entity_id
_entity_poly.type
_entity_poly.pdbx_seq_one_letter_code
_entity_poly.pdbx_strand_id
1 'polypeptide(L)'
;MRVVLLLFLTITVGAQVFDSLEPTIEGATNEDGKEGNLHNGFDIELDAVDTKKFLERLHDMEDEINNELSLSEEQNAELMKKMEDYVEIKKDHVEPMGDTIEEINHNNNVDTALFQGDMILTKEQTKEAIEDIKENEGSRRKRQAFRDENYPKTLWPNGSQWKASIAIIPQMCSAQAARRVFRKATVLWSLDTCINFKESSRAADRITVIAGTGCYSFVGRTGGVQILSLGKGCEMVGIAAHEIGHALGFFHTQSRHDRDQFITLYKQNFLPGWLSQFTKQTKHTNYNYNLTYDYGSIMHYGATVSVMSRMLQRKITVKDF
;
A
#
# COMPACT_ATOMS: atom_id res chain seq x y z
N MET A 1 -35.41 -25.07 -80.64
CA MET A 1 -34.49 -24.02 -81.14
C MET A 1 -33.08 -24.35 -80.67
N ARG A 2 -32.02 -24.30 -81.51
CA ARG A 2 -31.26 -23.12 -81.96
C ARG A 2 -30.70 -22.30 -80.76
N VAL A 3 -29.40 -22.00 -80.66
CA VAL A 3 -28.27 -22.23 -81.59
C VAL A 3 -26.92 -22.40 -80.84
N VAL A 4 -25.90 -22.91 -81.53
CA VAL A 4 -24.52 -23.16 -81.05
C VAL A 4 -23.67 -21.88 -81.06
N LEU A 5 -22.73 -21.73 -80.12
CA LEU A 5 -21.40 -21.21 -80.46
C LEU A 5 -20.30 -21.68 -79.47
N LEU A 6 -19.22 -22.23 -80.02
CA LEU A 6 -17.89 -22.32 -79.41
C LEU A 6 -17.04 -21.19 -79.97
N LEU A 7 -16.07 -20.67 -79.21
CA LEU A 7 -14.86 -20.09 -79.79
C LEU A 7 -13.70 -20.14 -78.77
N PHE A 8 -12.57 -20.68 -79.22
CA PHE A 8 -11.28 -20.60 -78.52
C PHE A 8 -10.57 -19.30 -78.90
N LEU A 9 -9.67 -18.82 -78.03
CA LEU A 9 -8.36 -18.36 -78.49
C LEU A 9 -7.28 -18.66 -77.45
N THR A 10 -6.11 -19.07 -77.92
CA THR A 10 -4.89 -19.33 -77.13
C THR A 10 -3.71 -18.60 -77.76
N ILE A 11 -2.63 -18.39 -76.99
CA ILE A 11 -1.24 -17.91 -77.28
C ILE A 11 -0.84 -17.05 -76.06
N THR A 12 0.08 -17.40 -75.14
CA THR A 12 1.53 -17.77 -75.22
C THR A 12 2.43 -16.58 -75.65
N VAL A 13 3.67 -16.36 -75.21
CA VAL A 13 4.73 -17.18 -74.58
C VAL A 13 5.58 -16.32 -73.60
N GLY A 14 6.19 -16.93 -72.58
CA GLY A 14 7.50 -16.51 -72.00
C GLY A 14 7.47 -15.70 -70.69
N ALA A 15 8.50 -15.75 -69.83
CA ALA A 15 9.69 -16.62 -69.79
C ALA A 15 10.22 -16.76 -68.33
N GLN A 16 11.15 -17.70 -68.07
CA GLN A 16 11.64 -18.02 -66.72
C GLN A 16 12.70 -17.04 -66.19
N VAL A 17 12.70 -16.80 -64.87
CA VAL A 17 13.90 -16.71 -64.00
C VAL A 17 13.55 -17.33 -62.63
N PHE A 18 14.52 -17.93 -61.94
CA PHE A 18 14.43 -18.48 -60.58
C PHE A 18 15.03 -17.51 -59.54
N ASP A 19 14.54 -17.60 -58.29
CA ASP A 19 15.01 -17.00 -57.01
C ASP A 19 13.96 -16.08 -56.33
N SER A 20 13.81 -16.07 -54.99
CA SER A 20 14.28 -17.02 -53.96
C SER A 20 13.49 -16.85 -52.65
N LEU A 21 13.43 -17.90 -51.82
CA LEU A 21 13.13 -17.93 -50.38
C LEU A 21 12.08 -16.96 -49.79
N GLU A 22 10.90 -17.48 -49.47
CA GLU A 22 10.01 -16.89 -48.44
C GLU A 22 10.63 -17.02 -47.03
N PRO A 23 10.29 -16.11 -46.12
CA PRO A 23 9.47 -16.56 -44.99
C PRO A 23 8.20 -15.73 -44.79
N THR A 24 7.13 -16.42 -44.39
CA THR A 24 5.77 -15.86 -44.24
C THR A 24 5.66 -14.90 -43.06
N ILE A 25 5.11 -13.70 -43.30
CA ILE A 25 4.54 -12.82 -42.26
C ILE A 25 3.14 -12.44 -42.70
N GLU A 26 2.12 -13.20 -42.27
CA GLU A 26 0.73 -12.80 -42.40
C GLU A 26 0.32 -11.91 -41.23
N GLY A 27 -0.34 -10.79 -41.54
CA GLY A 27 -1.07 -9.98 -40.59
C GLY A 27 -2.35 -9.46 -41.23
N ALA A 28 -3.50 -9.94 -40.76
CA ALA A 28 -4.82 -9.49 -41.21
C ALA A 28 -5.89 -9.68 -40.12
N THR A 29 -6.14 -8.59 -39.39
CA THR A 29 -7.47 -8.07 -39.01
C THR A 29 -8.70 -9.01 -39.16
N ASN A 30 -9.45 -9.23 -38.06
CA ASN A 30 -10.70 -8.46 -37.80
C ASN A 30 -11.37 -8.82 -36.46
N GLU A 31 -12.46 -8.11 -36.16
CA GLU A 31 -13.03 -7.89 -34.83
C GLU A 31 -14.09 -8.93 -34.36
N ASP A 32 -14.54 -8.70 -33.12
CA ASP A 32 -15.74 -9.23 -32.44
C ASP A 32 -15.84 -10.70 -32.02
N GLY A 33 -16.34 -10.88 -30.78
CA GLY A 33 -17.17 -12.05 -30.46
C GLY A 33 -16.83 -12.93 -29.26
N LYS A 34 -16.33 -12.40 -28.13
CA LYS A 34 -16.61 -12.93 -26.76
C LYS A 34 -16.06 -12.07 -25.61
N GLU A 35 -16.86 -11.09 -25.18
CA GLU A 35 -16.91 -10.78 -23.75
C GLU A 35 -17.47 -12.01 -22.99
N GLY A 36 -16.83 -12.38 -21.88
CA GLY A 36 -16.99 -13.72 -21.30
C GLY A 36 -17.11 -13.75 -19.77
N ASN A 37 -18.10 -13.05 -19.22
CA ASN A 37 -18.52 -13.13 -17.80
C ASN A 37 -17.41 -13.03 -16.74
N LEU A 38 -16.91 -11.80 -16.52
CA LEU A 38 -16.28 -11.40 -15.24
C LEU A 38 -17.10 -10.36 -14.45
N HIS A 39 -18.27 -9.95 -14.97
CA HIS A 39 -19.23 -9.15 -14.23
C HIS A 39 -20.10 -10.00 -13.31
N ASN A 40 -19.66 -10.19 -12.06
CA ASN A 40 -20.53 -10.22 -10.87
C ASN A 40 -19.69 -10.26 -9.58
N GLY A 41 -19.61 -9.13 -8.86
CA GLY A 41 -19.23 -9.09 -7.44
C GLY A 41 -17.78 -8.73 -7.08
N PHE A 42 -17.02 -8.06 -7.96
CA PHE A 42 -15.64 -7.63 -7.67
C PHE A 42 -15.39 -6.17 -8.11
N ASP A 43 -16.02 -5.22 -7.43
CA ASP A 43 -15.59 -3.81 -7.42
C ASP A 43 -14.31 -3.70 -6.57
N ILE A 44 -13.15 -4.01 -7.13
CA ILE A 44 -11.87 -3.56 -6.55
C ILE A 44 -11.82 -2.05 -6.70
N GLU A 45 -11.69 -1.35 -5.57
CA GLU A 45 -12.03 0.07 -5.48
C GLU A 45 -11.18 0.94 -6.41
N LEU A 46 -11.83 1.96 -6.97
CA LEU A 46 -11.23 2.98 -7.83
C LEU A 46 -10.01 3.63 -7.14
N ASP A 47 -10.08 3.78 -5.82
CA ASP A 47 -9.04 4.34 -4.96
C ASP A 47 -7.79 3.44 -4.83
N ALA A 48 -7.89 2.11 -5.01
CA ALA A 48 -6.70 1.26 -5.11
C ALA A 48 -5.98 1.45 -6.46
N VAL A 49 -6.75 1.63 -7.53
CA VAL A 49 -6.21 1.97 -8.86
C VAL A 49 -5.59 3.38 -8.89
N ASP A 50 -6.18 4.33 -8.15
CA ASP A 50 -5.64 5.69 -8.03
C ASP A 50 -4.48 5.79 -7.02
N THR A 51 -4.45 4.95 -5.96
CA THR A 51 -3.26 4.73 -5.10
C THR A 51 -2.08 4.21 -5.92
N LYS A 52 -2.30 3.26 -6.85
CA LYS A 52 -1.23 2.80 -7.74
C LYS A 52 -0.69 3.92 -8.64
N LYS A 53 -1.56 4.73 -9.25
CA LYS A 53 -1.15 5.91 -10.06
C LYS A 53 -0.42 6.97 -9.23
N PHE A 54 -0.72 7.07 -7.94
CA PHE A 54 -0.01 7.92 -7.01
C PHE A 54 1.41 7.40 -6.73
N LEU A 55 1.56 6.10 -6.47
CA LEU A 55 2.87 5.46 -6.28
C LEU A 55 3.75 5.54 -7.53
N GLU A 56 3.16 5.37 -8.72
CA GLU A 56 3.84 5.61 -10.01
C GLU A 56 4.39 7.05 -10.08
N ARG A 57 3.62 8.06 -9.67
CA ARG A 57 4.09 9.47 -9.60
C ARG A 57 5.11 9.73 -8.48
N LEU A 58 5.07 9.00 -7.37
CA LEU A 58 6.10 9.10 -6.34
C LEU A 58 7.44 8.51 -6.81
N HIS A 59 7.40 7.49 -7.67
CA HIS A 59 8.59 6.96 -8.31
C HIS A 59 9.20 7.97 -9.31
N ASP A 60 8.38 8.74 -10.01
CA ASP A 60 8.84 9.87 -10.85
C ASP A 60 9.45 11.03 -10.02
N MET A 61 9.29 11.03 -8.69
CA MET A 61 9.81 12.04 -7.75
C MET A 61 10.89 11.47 -6.81
N GLU A 62 11.61 10.43 -7.25
CA GLU A 62 12.65 9.75 -6.46
C GLU A 62 13.82 10.69 -6.09
N ASP A 63 14.11 11.71 -6.90
CA ASP A 63 15.15 12.71 -6.62
C ASP A 63 14.74 13.69 -5.50
N GLU A 64 13.52 14.24 -5.50
CA GLU A 64 13.03 15.10 -4.42
C GLU A 64 12.98 14.36 -3.09
N ILE A 65 12.48 13.12 -3.09
CA ILE A 65 12.43 12.23 -1.92
C ILE A 65 13.86 11.88 -1.47
N ASN A 66 14.79 11.67 -2.40
CA ASN A 66 16.20 11.46 -2.04
C ASN A 66 16.83 12.68 -1.36
N ASN A 67 16.55 13.89 -1.83
CA ASN A 67 17.06 15.11 -1.22
C ASN A 67 16.52 15.29 0.21
N GLU A 68 15.21 15.12 0.43
CA GLU A 68 14.59 15.27 1.76
C GLU A 68 15.11 14.26 2.80
N LEU A 69 15.44 13.04 2.34
CA LEU A 69 15.97 11.96 3.16
C LEU A 69 17.52 11.95 3.25
N SER A 70 18.21 12.95 2.70
CA SER A 70 19.67 13.00 2.69
C SER A 70 20.27 13.37 4.06
N LEU A 71 21.47 12.85 4.35
CA LEU A 71 22.24 13.13 5.56
C LEU A 71 23.52 13.87 5.17
N SER A 72 24.02 14.76 6.05
CA SER A 72 25.31 15.42 5.84
C SER A 72 26.49 14.42 5.89
N GLU A 73 27.65 14.79 5.34
CA GLU A 73 28.85 13.93 5.40
C GLU A 73 29.24 13.59 6.85
N GLU A 74 29.15 14.56 7.77
CA GLU A 74 29.38 14.37 9.20
C GLU A 74 28.35 13.40 9.83
N GLN A 75 27.07 13.56 9.50
CA GLN A 75 26.02 12.64 9.96
C GLN A 75 26.26 11.22 9.43
N ASN A 76 26.61 11.05 8.16
CA ASN A 76 26.95 9.74 7.59
C ASN A 76 28.18 9.13 8.30
N ALA A 77 29.21 9.92 8.62
CA ALA A 77 30.41 9.45 9.29
C ALA A 77 30.14 9.00 10.74
N GLU A 78 29.38 9.78 11.52
CA GLU A 78 28.94 9.39 12.87
C GLU A 78 28.06 8.14 12.83
N LEU A 79 27.16 8.07 11.84
CA LEU A 79 26.22 6.98 11.64
C LEU A 79 26.92 5.67 11.27
N MET A 80 27.87 5.70 10.33
CA MET A 80 28.69 4.54 9.97
C MET A 80 29.48 4.02 11.16
N LYS A 81 30.09 4.91 11.97
CA LYS A 81 30.76 4.52 13.21
C LYS A 81 29.80 3.85 14.19
N LYS A 82 28.58 4.38 14.35
CA LYS A 82 27.54 3.75 15.18
C LYS A 82 27.10 2.38 14.65
N MET A 83 27.30 2.03 13.39
CA MET A 83 27.07 0.66 12.90
C MET A 83 28.07 -0.36 13.45
N GLU A 84 29.31 0.04 13.72
CA GLU A 84 30.39 -0.87 14.15
C GLU A 84 30.07 -1.54 15.50
N ASP A 85 29.30 -0.86 16.35
CA ASP A 85 28.83 -1.35 17.66
C ASP A 85 27.53 -2.21 17.59
N TYR A 86 26.83 -2.25 16.45
CA TYR A 86 25.55 -2.99 16.33
C TYR A 86 25.75 -4.47 15.98
N VAL A 87 25.54 -5.34 16.98
CA VAL A 87 25.52 -6.80 16.80
C VAL A 87 24.43 -7.23 15.80
N GLU A 88 24.80 -8.15 14.89
CA GLU A 88 23.87 -8.77 13.94
C GLU A 88 22.81 -9.62 14.68
N ILE A 89 21.57 -9.13 14.71
CA ILE A 89 20.44 -9.86 15.30
C ILE A 89 19.91 -10.83 14.25
N LYS A 90 20.29 -12.11 14.35
CA LYS A 90 19.66 -13.19 13.61
C LYS A 90 18.15 -13.20 13.91
N LYS A 91 17.33 -12.78 12.96
CA LYS A 91 15.89 -13.09 12.96
C LYS A 91 15.71 -14.57 12.61
N ASP A 92 15.05 -15.32 13.47
CA ASP A 92 14.46 -16.60 13.10
C ASP A 92 13.15 -16.33 12.35
N HIS A 93 13.09 -16.74 11.08
CA HIS A 93 11.91 -16.64 10.24
C HIS A 93 10.94 -17.78 10.61
N VAL A 94 9.71 -17.46 11.01
CA VAL A 94 8.76 -18.44 11.58
C VAL A 94 7.63 -18.76 10.60
N GLU A 95 6.96 -17.74 10.05
CA GLU A 95 5.77 -17.92 9.22
C GLU A 95 6.10 -17.90 7.72
N PRO A 96 5.77 -18.96 6.93
CA PRO A 96 6.17 -19.09 5.52
C PRO A 96 5.64 -18.03 4.53
N MET A 97 4.91 -17.01 4.99
CA MET A 97 4.48 -15.85 4.20
C MET A 97 5.26 -14.57 4.53
N GLY A 98 6.04 -14.54 5.62
CA GLY A 98 6.58 -13.34 6.23
C GLY A 98 6.12 -13.21 7.69
N ASP A 99 6.98 -12.68 8.55
CA ASP A 99 6.68 -12.45 9.97
C ASP A 99 6.18 -11.01 10.24
N THR A 100 6.28 -10.12 9.25
CA THR A 100 5.78 -8.73 9.29
C THR A 100 4.84 -8.43 8.12
N ILE A 101 4.02 -7.38 8.24
CA ILE A 101 3.03 -6.97 7.21
C ILE A 101 3.73 -6.71 5.86
N GLU A 102 4.86 -6.03 5.92
CA GLU A 102 5.64 -5.61 4.76
C GLU A 102 6.29 -6.80 4.05
N GLU A 103 6.73 -7.82 4.81
CA GLU A 103 7.20 -9.11 4.26
C GLU A 103 6.04 -9.89 3.62
N ILE A 104 4.87 -9.95 4.28
CA ILE A 104 3.66 -10.61 3.75
C ILE A 104 3.20 -9.94 2.46
N ASN A 105 3.13 -8.62 2.42
CA ASN A 105 2.65 -7.87 1.26
C ASN A 105 3.63 -7.91 0.09
N HIS A 106 4.94 -7.94 0.36
CA HIS A 106 5.97 -8.17 -0.66
C HIS A 106 5.87 -9.58 -1.26
N ASN A 107 5.75 -10.61 -0.41
CA ASN A 107 5.60 -12.01 -0.84
C ASN A 107 4.26 -12.31 -1.53
N ASN A 108 3.24 -11.44 -1.35
CA ASN A 108 1.97 -11.46 -2.09
C ASN A 108 1.96 -10.49 -3.30
N ASN A 109 3.06 -9.79 -3.58
CA ASN A 109 3.22 -8.80 -4.65
C ASN A 109 2.18 -7.65 -4.66
N VAL A 110 1.79 -7.16 -3.47
CA VAL A 110 0.88 -6.00 -3.30
C VAL A 110 1.55 -4.79 -2.63
N ASP A 111 2.74 -4.95 -2.06
CA ASP A 111 3.56 -3.88 -1.43
C ASP A 111 3.77 -2.64 -2.31
N THR A 112 3.87 -2.83 -3.62
CA THR A 112 4.09 -1.79 -4.64
C THR A 112 2.80 -1.17 -5.17
N ALA A 113 1.63 -1.67 -4.75
CA ALA A 113 0.31 -1.09 -5.04
C ALA A 113 -0.33 -0.37 -3.83
N LEU A 114 0.34 -0.40 -2.67
CA LEU A 114 -0.14 0.11 -1.38
C LEU A 114 0.81 1.19 -0.85
N PHE A 115 0.26 2.29 -0.32
CA PHE A 115 1.06 3.37 0.24
C PHE A 115 1.67 2.94 1.57
N GLN A 116 2.99 3.09 1.70
CA GLN A 116 3.79 2.51 2.78
C GLN A 116 3.50 1.01 2.99
N GLY A 117 3.24 0.26 1.91
CA GLY A 117 3.14 -1.19 1.90
C GLY A 117 1.77 -1.77 2.27
N ASP A 118 0.90 -1.04 2.96
CA ASP A 118 -0.37 -1.53 3.54
C ASP A 118 -1.55 -0.55 3.53
N MET A 119 -1.36 0.74 3.19
CA MET A 119 -2.47 1.70 3.15
C MET A 119 -3.05 1.86 1.73
N ILE A 120 -4.38 1.80 1.62
CA ILE A 120 -5.11 2.34 0.46
C ILE A 120 -5.46 3.80 0.77
N LEU A 121 -5.18 4.70 -0.16
CA LEU A 121 -5.50 6.13 -0.05
C LEU A 121 -6.66 6.51 -0.97
N THR A 122 -7.53 7.41 -0.52
CA THR A 122 -8.46 8.08 -1.44
C THR A 122 -7.73 9.03 -2.39
N LYS A 123 -8.43 9.52 -3.41
CA LYS A 123 -7.94 10.56 -4.33
C LYS A 123 -7.50 11.84 -3.62
N GLU A 124 -8.21 12.22 -2.56
CA GLU A 124 -7.96 13.42 -1.77
C GLU A 124 -6.68 13.25 -0.95
N GLN A 125 -6.53 12.13 -0.25
CA GLN A 125 -5.30 11.74 0.46
C GLN A 125 -4.09 11.66 -0.49
N THR A 126 -4.28 11.06 -1.66
CA THR A 126 -3.31 11.01 -2.76
C THR A 126 -2.88 12.41 -3.21
N LYS A 127 -3.84 13.33 -3.41
CA LYS A 127 -3.57 14.70 -3.85
C LYS A 127 -2.80 15.48 -2.78
N GLU A 128 -3.28 15.43 -1.53
CA GLU A 128 -2.68 16.11 -0.38
C GLU A 128 -1.21 15.66 -0.20
N ALA A 129 -0.93 14.36 -0.33
CA ALA A 129 0.43 13.82 -0.26
C ALA A 129 1.35 14.27 -1.42
N ILE A 130 0.83 14.46 -2.65
CA ILE A 130 1.62 15.05 -3.76
C ILE A 130 1.95 16.53 -3.49
N GLU A 131 1.01 17.27 -2.90
CA GLU A 131 1.18 18.69 -2.60
C GLU A 131 2.14 18.90 -1.41
N ASP A 132 2.00 18.11 -0.34
CA ASP A 132 2.89 18.06 0.84
C ASP A 132 4.38 17.86 0.45
N ILE A 133 4.69 17.02 -0.56
CA ILE A 133 6.07 16.77 -1.02
C ILE A 133 6.60 17.93 -1.88
N LYS A 134 5.72 18.62 -2.63
CA LYS A 134 6.11 19.71 -3.55
C LYS A 134 6.32 21.05 -2.87
N GLU A 135 5.57 21.35 -1.80
CA GLU A 135 5.69 22.60 -1.03
C GLU A 135 6.82 22.53 0.03
N ASN A 136 7.97 21.97 -0.38
CA ASN A 136 9.10 21.62 0.49
C ASN A 136 9.57 22.82 1.37
N GLU A 137 9.37 22.69 2.68
CA GLU A 137 9.51 23.69 3.75
C GLU A 137 8.53 24.89 3.81
N GLY A 138 7.95 25.12 5.01
CA GLY A 138 7.67 26.48 5.49
C GLY A 138 6.32 26.73 6.18
N SER A 139 6.34 26.91 7.50
CA SER A 139 5.30 27.65 8.26
C SER A 139 3.83 27.16 8.17
N ARG A 140 3.46 26.18 9.01
CA ARG A 140 2.35 26.31 10.01
C ARG A 140 2.29 25.12 11.01
N ARG A 141 1.25 25.03 11.84
CA ARG A 141 1.30 24.45 13.21
C ARG A 141 1.05 22.93 13.33
N LYS A 142 2.08 22.21 13.82
CA LYS A 142 2.10 21.02 14.73
C LYS A 142 1.08 19.87 14.53
N ARG A 143 1.45 18.70 13.97
CA ARG A 143 0.55 17.53 13.70
C ARG A 143 1.35 16.21 13.27
N GLN A 144 1.23 14.82 13.38
CA GLN A 144 0.63 13.47 13.84
C GLN A 144 -0.67 12.70 13.36
N ALA A 145 -1.63 12.22 14.18
CA ALA A 145 -2.77 11.38 13.69
C ALA A 145 -3.66 12.07 12.63
N PHE A 146 -4.14 11.35 11.61
CA PHE A 146 -4.65 11.92 10.35
C PHE A 146 -5.63 13.09 10.50
N ARG A 147 -5.34 14.20 9.81
CA ARG A 147 -6.18 15.40 9.67
C ARG A 147 -5.99 16.08 8.33
N ASP A 148 -6.64 15.50 7.32
CA ASP A 148 -6.84 16.15 6.03
C ASP A 148 -7.74 17.38 6.10
N GLU A 149 -7.88 18.05 4.95
CA GLU A 149 -8.85 19.11 4.71
C GLU A 149 -10.31 18.73 5.06
N ASN A 150 -10.69 17.44 5.03
CA ASN A 150 -12.03 17.01 5.42
C ASN A 150 -12.21 16.76 6.92
N TYR A 151 -11.15 16.79 7.73
CA TYR A 151 -11.25 16.60 9.18
C TYR A 151 -12.30 17.56 9.81
N PRO A 152 -13.23 17.08 10.66
CA PRO A 152 -13.30 15.76 11.29
C PRO A 152 -14.20 14.75 10.55
N LYS A 153 -14.59 14.97 9.30
CA LYS A 153 -15.47 14.04 8.55
C LYS A 153 -14.83 12.66 8.38
N THR A 154 -13.50 12.60 8.26
CA THR A 154 -12.70 11.37 8.15
C THR A 154 -12.59 10.57 9.47
N LEU A 155 -13.16 11.07 10.57
CA LEU A 155 -13.35 10.29 11.79
C LEU A 155 -14.61 9.42 11.72
N TRP A 156 -14.59 8.29 12.43
CA TRP A 156 -15.79 7.50 12.67
C TRP A 156 -16.78 8.25 13.59
N PRO A 157 -18.08 8.28 13.26
CA PRO A 157 -19.05 9.09 13.99
C PRO A 157 -19.22 8.62 15.43
N ASN A 158 -19.15 9.56 16.37
CA ASN A 158 -19.47 9.33 17.77
C ASN A 158 -20.97 9.02 17.93
N GLY A 159 -21.30 7.79 18.32
CA GLY A 159 -22.58 7.50 18.95
C GLY A 159 -22.72 8.29 20.26
N SER A 160 -23.96 8.58 20.66
CA SER A 160 -24.35 9.61 21.64
C SER A 160 -23.80 9.48 23.08
N GLN A 161 -22.91 8.53 23.34
CA GLN A 161 -22.18 8.34 24.60
C GLN A 161 -20.74 7.86 24.30
N TRP A 162 -19.88 8.78 23.85
CA TRP A 162 -18.41 8.60 23.73
C TRP A 162 -17.95 7.30 23.05
N LYS A 163 -18.67 6.84 22.01
CA LYS A 163 -18.39 5.57 21.34
C LYS A 163 -18.51 5.73 19.84
N ALA A 164 -17.35 5.82 19.15
CA ALA A 164 -17.29 5.40 17.76
C ALA A 164 -17.89 3.98 17.67
N SER A 165 -18.69 3.70 16.63
CA SER A 165 -19.37 2.40 16.49
C SER A 165 -19.09 1.83 15.12
N ILE A 166 -17.92 1.21 14.97
CA ILE A 166 -17.48 0.63 13.70
C ILE A 166 -18.32 -0.61 13.40
N ALA A 167 -19.05 -0.55 12.29
CA ALA A 167 -19.84 -1.64 11.78
C ALA A 167 -18.97 -2.62 11.00
N ILE A 168 -19.24 -3.93 11.17
CA ILE A 168 -18.42 -5.00 10.59
C ILE A 168 -19.30 -6.03 9.89
N ILE A 169 -18.89 -6.42 8.67
CA ILE A 169 -19.31 -7.67 8.00
C ILE A 169 -18.07 -8.54 7.77
N PRO A 170 -18.03 -9.79 8.29
CA PRO A 170 -17.07 -10.80 7.85
C PRO A 170 -17.63 -11.54 6.62
N GLN A 171 -16.94 -11.51 5.49
CA GLN A 171 -17.33 -12.32 4.32
C GLN A 171 -16.58 -13.67 4.26
N MET A 172 -17.35 -14.70 3.90
CA MET A 172 -16.95 -16.08 3.57
C MET A 172 -16.28 -16.95 4.66
N CYS A 173 -16.48 -18.26 4.50
CA CYS A 173 -16.13 -19.29 5.48
C CYS A 173 -14.63 -19.66 5.52
N SER A 174 -13.84 -19.21 4.56
CA SER A 174 -12.37 -19.30 4.56
C SER A 174 -11.75 -18.41 5.65
N ALA A 175 -12.33 -17.24 5.90
CA ALA A 175 -11.79 -16.20 6.78
C ALA A 175 -11.95 -16.47 8.29
N GLN A 176 -12.06 -17.71 8.75
CA GLN A 176 -12.26 -18.01 10.18
C GLN A 176 -11.09 -17.54 11.06
N ALA A 177 -9.86 -17.64 10.58
CA ALA A 177 -8.68 -17.18 11.31
C ALA A 177 -8.64 -15.65 11.41
N ALA A 178 -8.69 -14.95 10.26
CA ALA A 178 -8.85 -13.51 10.14
C ALA A 178 -9.98 -12.96 11.05
N ARG A 179 -11.20 -13.51 10.97
CA ARG A 179 -12.33 -13.10 11.81
C ARG A 179 -12.08 -13.30 13.31
N ARG A 180 -11.35 -14.35 13.72
CA ARG A 180 -10.99 -14.56 15.13
C ARG A 180 -10.00 -13.50 15.61
N VAL A 181 -8.96 -13.19 14.84
CA VAL A 181 -7.95 -12.20 15.27
C VAL A 181 -8.46 -10.77 15.17
N PHE A 182 -9.24 -10.44 14.15
CA PHE A 182 -9.93 -9.15 14.05
C PHE A 182 -10.83 -8.91 15.27
N ARG A 183 -11.67 -9.89 15.64
CA ARG A 183 -12.49 -9.79 16.86
C ARG A 183 -11.64 -9.60 18.13
N LYS A 184 -10.52 -10.30 18.28
CA LYS A 184 -9.59 -10.08 19.41
C LYS A 184 -9.02 -8.67 19.40
N ALA A 185 -8.56 -8.18 18.25
CA ALA A 185 -8.03 -6.83 18.08
C ALA A 185 -9.06 -5.75 18.39
N THR A 186 -10.31 -5.90 17.93
CA THR A 186 -11.42 -4.98 18.29
C THR A 186 -11.68 -4.95 19.79
N VAL A 187 -11.53 -6.08 20.51
CA VAL A 187 -11.68 -6.13 21.97
C VAL A 187 -10.53 -5.40 22.66
N LEU A 188 -9.28 -5.54 22.21
CA LEU A 188 -8.14 -4.78 22.76
C LEU A 188 -8.35 -3.27 22.58
N TRP A 189 -8.65 -2.82 21.36
CA TRP A 189 -8.97 -1.41 21.08
C TRP A 189 -10.14 -0.88 21.94
N SER A 190 -11.15 -1.70 22.25
CA SER A 190 -12.27 -1.33 23.13
C SER A 190 -12.04 -1.50 24.63
N LEU A 191 -10.91 -2.08 25.05
CA LEU A 191 -10.51 -2.13 26.47
C LEU A 191 -9.68 -0.90 26.84
N ASP A 192 -8.74 -0.51 25.98
CA ASP A 192 -7.78 0.57 26.23
C ASP A 192 -8.22 1.94 25.67
N THR A 193 -9.33 2.01 24.92
CA THR A 193 -9.86 3.27 24.36
C THR A 193 -11.39 3.37 24.45
N CYS A 194 -11.95 4.52 24.07
CA CYS A 194 -13.38 4.74 23.95
C CYS A 194 -14.01 4.24 22.63
N ILE A 195 -13.21 3.69 21.70
CA ILE A 195 -13.69 3.13 20.45
C ILE A 195 -14.49 1.84 20.71
N ASN A 196 -15.63 1.66 20.03
CA ASN A 196 -16.44 0.46 20.14
C ASN A 196 -16.71 -0.16 18.75
N PHE A 197 -16.81 -1.49 18.71
CA PHE A 197 -17.03 -2.26 17.48
C PHE A 197 -18.33 -3.06 17.58
N LYS A 198 -19.12 -3.07 16.50
CA LYS A 198 -20.45 -3.67 16.49
C LYS A 198 -20.73 -4.32 15.13
N GLU A 199 -20.74 -5.65 15.07
CA GLU A 199 -21.13 -6.36 13.84
C GLU A 199 -22.53 -5.89 13.37
N SER A 200 -22.62 -5.47 12.10
CA SER A 200 -23.83 -4.85 11.53
C SER A 200 -23.78 -4.85 10.01
N SER A 201 -24.69 -5.60 9.40
CA SER A 201 -24.85 -5.65 7.94
C SER A 201 -25.67 -4.50 7.34
N ARG A 202 -26.15 -3.56 8.18
CA ARG A 202 -27.09 -2.49 7.78
C ARG A 202 -26.59 -1.07 8.06
N ALA A 203 -25.38 -0.91 8.59
CA ALA A 203 -24.79 0.43 8.69
C ALA A 203 -24.39 0.93 7.30
N ALA A 204 -24.60 2.22 7.03
CA ALA A 204 -24.13 2.86 5.80
C ALA A 204 -22.60 2.84 5.78
N ASP A 205 -21.98 3.48 6.78
CA ASP A 205 -20.53 3.43 7.00
C ASP A 205 -20.14 2.14 7.73
N ARG A 206 -19.25 1.33 7.15
CA ARG A 206 -18.78 0.07 7.75
C ARG A 206 -17.47 -0.45 7.16
N ILE A 207 -16.71 -1.16 7.97
CA ILE A 207 -15.58 -1.97 7.52
C ILE A 207 -16.10 -3.36 7.09
N THR A 208 -15.72 -3.83 5.91
CA THR A 208 -15.91 -5.24 5.51
C THR A 208 -14.58 -5.95 5.59
N VAL A 209 -14.48 -6.92 6.50
CA VAL A 209 -13.24 -7.70 6.71
C VAL A 209 -13.24 -8.87 5.74
N ILE A 210 -12.23 -8.89 4.87
CA ILE A 210 -12.04 -9.90 3.82
C ILE A 210 -10.75 -10.68 4.03
N ALA A 211 -10.68 -11.90 3.51
CA ALA A 211 -9.42 -12.63 3.34
C ALA A 211 -8.90 -12.37 1.91
N GLY A 212 -8.34 -11.18 1.69
CA GLY A 212 -7.77 -10.76 0.42
C GLY A 212 -6.33 -11.24 0.22
N THR A 213 -5.63 -10.57 -0.69
CA THR A 213 -4.21 -10.81 -0.98
C THR A 213 -3.37 -9.81 -0.19
N GLY A 214 -2.66 -10.26 0.85
CA GLY A 214 -1.96 -9.38 1.80
C GLY A 214 -2.84 -8.78 2.90
N CYS A 215 -2.24 -7.91 3.71
CA CYS A 215 -2.84 -7.18 4.83
C CYS A 215 -2.91 -5.70 4.46
N TYR A 216 -4.08 -5.07 4.53
CA TYR A 216 -4.21 -3.64 4.22
C TYR A 216 -5.52 -3.03 4.71
N SER A 217 -5.55 -1.71 4.82
CA SER A 217 -6.76 -0.93 5.08
C SER A 217 -6.71 0.48 4.47
N PHE A 218 -7.88 1.11 4.40
CA PHE A 218 -7.98 2.56 4.19
C PHE A 218 -7.61 3.32 5.46
N VAL A 219 -7.08 4.54 5.30
CA VAL A 219 -6.80 5.42 6.46
C VAL A 219 -8.02 6.25 6.83
N GLY A 220 -8.59 6.00 8.01
CA GLY A 220 -9.78 6.68 8.54
C GLY A 220 -11.10 6.16 7.97
N ARG A 221 -12.19 6.91 8.22
CA ARG A 221 -13.51 6.66 7.60
C ARG A 221 -13.58 7.35 6.24
N THR A 222 -13.54 6.58 5.15
CA THR A 222 -13.78 7.09 3.79
C THR A 222 -15.27 7.33 3.52
N GLY A 223 -16.13 6.53 4.14
CA GLY A 223 -17.59 6.62 4.04
C GLY A 223 -18.19 5.49 3.20
N GLY A 224 -19.39 5.05 3.57
CA GLY A 224 -19.97 3.84 2.97
C GLY A 224 -19.22 2.56 3.37
N VAL A 225 -19.10 1.61 2.44
CA VAL A 225 -18.42 0.35 2.70
C VAL A 225 -16.96 0.48 2.29
N GLN A 226 -16.05 0.32 3.25
CA GLN A 226 -14.60 0.25 3.00
C GLN A 226 -14.08 -1.15 3.37
N ILE A 227 -13.16 -1.70 2.60
CA ILE A 227 -12.56 -3.02 2.92
C ILE A 227 -11.40 -2.91 3.92
N LEU A 228 -11.12 -4.03 4.57
CA LEU A 228 -9.91 -4.27 5.34
C LEU A 228 -9.50 -5.74 5.08
N SER A 229 -8.31 -5.94 4.53
CA SER A 229 -7.80 -7.28 4.20
C SER A 229 -7.01 -7.86 5.36
N LEU A 230 -7.37 -9.09 5.73
CA LEU A 230 -6.54 -9.99 6.51
C LEU A 230 -6.38 -11.28 5.71
N GLY A 231 -5.51 -11.22 4.70
CA GLY A 231 -5.14 -12.35 3.85
C GLY A 231 -4.30 -13.41 4.57
N LYS A 232 -3.79 -14.37 3.80
CA LYS A 232 -2.94 -15.46 4.29
C LYS A 232 -1.59 -14.90 4.81
N GLY A 233 -1.30 -15.14 6.08
CA GLY A 233 -0.17 -14.58 6.83
C GLY A 233 -0.62 -13.48 7.81
N CYS A 234 -1.73 -12.79 7.52
CA CYS A 234 -2.23 -11.68 8.31
C CYS A 234 -2.98 -12.10 9.57
N GLU A 235 -3.16 -13.41 9.81
CA GLU A 235 -4.04 -13.94 10.86
C GLU A 235 -3.43 -13.90 12.28
N MET A 236 -2.68 -12.83 12.56
CA MET A 236 -2.14 -12.47 13.87
C MET A 236 -2.94 -11.33 14.52
N VAL A 237 -3.02 -11.30 15.86
CA VAL A 237 -3.76 -10.24 16.58
C VAL A 237 -3.06 -8.88 16.48
N GLY A 238 -1.72 -8.86 16.38
CA GLY A 238 -0.94 -7.64 16.15
C GLY A 238 -1.27 -7.00 14.81
N ILE A 239 -1.16 -7.75 13.71
CA ILE A 239 -1.54 -7.30 12.36
C ILE A 239 -2.99 -6.81 12.35
N ALA A 240 -3.93 -7.62 12.85
CA ALA A 240 -5.33 -7.22 12.90
C ALA A 240 -5.60 -5.96 13.75
N ALA A 241 -4.76 -5.62 14.72
CA ALA A 241 -4.86 -4.38 15.48
C ALA A 241 -4.18 -3.19 14.78
N HIS A 242 -3.12 -3.43 14.00
CA HIS A 242 -2.48 -2.45 13.12
C HIS A 242 -3.44 -1.96 12.02
N GLU A 243 -4.08 -2.89 11.30
CA GLU A 243 -5.06 -2.57 10.25
C GLU A 243 -6.27 -1.77 10.79
N ILE A 244 -6.71 -2.09 12.01
CA ILE A 244 -7.74 -1.29 12.70
C ILE A 244 -7.22 0.12 13.05
N GLY A 245 -5.92 0.26 13.35
CA GLY A 245 -5.26 1.56 13.52
C GLY A 245 -5.35 2.43 12.26
N HIS A 246 -5.02 1.88 11.09
CA HIS A 246 -5.24 2.56 9.81
C HIS A 246 -6.70 2.98 9.65
N ALA A 247 -7.65 2.05 9.78
CA ALA A 247 -9.07 2.34 9.65
C ALA A 247 -9.58 3.39 10.67
N LEU A 248 -8.92 3.55 11.83
CA LEU A 248 -9.23 4.60 12.81
C LEU A 248 -8.63 5.97 12.49
N GLY A 249 -7.72 6.07 11.52
CA GLY A 249 -7.07 7.32 11.10
C GLY A 249 -5.60 7.45 11.53
N PHE A 250 -4.88 6.35 11.75
CA PHE A 250 -3.45 6.38 12.02
C PHE A 250 -2.63 6.04 10.77
N PHE A 251 -1.81 7.01 10.34
CA PHE A 251 -0.63 6.73 9.52
C PHE A 251 0.48 6.10 10.38
N HIS A 252 1.51 5.63 9.69
CA HIS A 252 2.72 5.08 10.27
C HIS A 252 3.50 6.04 11.20
N THR A 253 4.24 5.45 12.14
CA THR A 253 5.04 6.16 13.15
C THR A 253 6.40 6.57 12.59
N GLN A 254 6.96 5.84 11.61
CA GLN A 254 8.19 6.24 10.91
C GLN A 254 7.97 7.33 9.84
N SER A 255 6.73 7.65 9.47
CA SER A 255 6.39 8.78 8.58
C SER A 255 5.97 10.05 9.34
N ARG A 256 6.15 10.12 10.66
CA ARG A 256 5.91 11.35 11.43
C ARG A 256 6.78 12.51 10.93
N HIS A 257 6.22 13.71 10.87
CA HIS A 257 6.98 14.92 10.48
C HIS A 257 8.18 15.23 11.40
N ASP A 258 8.18 14.68 12.62
CA ASP A 258 9.22 14.86 13.64
C ASP A 258 10.17 13.64 13.75
N ARG A 259 9.99 12.60 12.94
CA ARG A 259 10.70 11.31 13.07
C ARG A 259 12.22 11.44 12.97
N ASP A 260 12.74 12.39 12.19
CA ASP A 260 14.19 12.64 12.07
C ASP A 260 14.83 13.14 13.38
N GLN A 261 14.04 13.54 14.38
CA GLN A 261 14.54 13.86 15.72
C GLN A 261 14.78 12.60 16.58
N PHE A 262 14.23 11.44 16.18
CA PHE A 262 14.15 10.22 17.01
C PHE A 262 14.75 8.99 16.33
N ILE A 263 14.69 8.91 15.00
CA ILE A 263 15.30 7.84 14.21
C ILE A 263 16.18 8.39 13.09
N THR A 264 17.10 7.56 12.61
CA THR A 264 17.86 7.77 11.37
C THR A 264 17.51 6.68 10.37
N LEU A 265 17.39 7.05 9.09
CA LEU A 265 17.09 6.12 7.98
C LEU A 265 18.34 5.87 7.12
N TYR A 266 18.66 4.59 6.91
CA TYR A 266 19.74 4.15 6.03
C TYR A 266 19.19 3.82 4.64
N LYS A 267 19.10 4.84 3.77
CA LYS A 267 18.65 4.66 2.38
C LYS A 267 19.48 3.64 1.59
N GLN A 268 20.76 3.50 1.92
CA GLN A 268 21.69 2.53 1.33
C GLN A 268 21.23 1.07 1.54
N ASN A 269 20.37 0.82 2.54
CA ASN A 269 19.82 -0.49 2.88
C ASN A 269 18.38 -0.69 2.36
N PHE A 270 17.85 0.25 1.58
CA PHE A 270 16.51 0.18 1.00
C PHE A 270 16.52 -0.66 -0.28
N LEU A 271 15.41 -1.37 -0.55
CA LEU A 271 15.20 -1.97 -1.86
C LEU A 271 15.02 -0.87 -2.93
N PRO A 272 15.38 -1.11 -4.20
CA PRO A 272 15.06 -0.20 -5.29
C PRO A 272 13.56 0.16 -5.30
N GLY A 273 13.23 1.44 -5.52
CA GLY A 273 11.85 1.95 -5.52
C GLY A 273 11.17 2.06 -4.14
N TRP A 274 11.79 1.63 -3.03
CA TRP A 274 11.18 1.71 -1.69
C TRP A 274 11.28 3.08 -1.01
N LEU A 275 11.95 4.07 -1.61
CA LEU A 275 12.16 5.39 -1.00
C LEU A 275 10.86 6.13 -0.67
N SER A 276 9.88 6.03 -1.56
CA SER A 276 8.52 6.58 -1.40
C SER A 276 7.77 6.01 -0.18
N GLN A 277 8.09 4.77 0.23
CA GLN A 277 7.49 4.14 1.41
C GLN A 277 8.04 4.70 2.73
N PHE A 278 9.05 5.59 2.69
CA PHE A 278 9.63 6.28 3.87
C PHE A 278 9.41 7.82 3.87
N THR A 279 8.63 8.32 2.92
CA THR A 279 8.15 9.72 2.88
C THR A 279 7.46 10.12 4.19
N LYS A 280 7.70 11.36 4.64
CA LYS A 280 7.05 11.92 5.84
C LYS A 280 5.70 12.55 5.51
N GLN A 281 4.77 12.41 6.43
CA GLN A 281 3.61 13.28 6.58
C GLN A 281 4.08 14.66 7.08
N THR A 282 3.37 15.73 6.72
CA THR A 282 3.75 17.09 7.17
C THR A 282 3.09 17.48 8.49
N LYS A 283 3.34 18.71 8.92
CA LYS A 283 2.61 19.38 10.02
C LYS A 283 1.18 19.75 9.62
N HIS A 284 0.68 19.35 8.45
CA HIS A 284 -0.70 19.52 8.02
C HIS A 284 -1.52 18.24 8.13
N THR A 285 -1.08 17.13 7.56
CA THR A 285 -1.88 15.93 7.27
C THR A 285 -2.43 15.13 8.48
N ASN A 286 -2.49 15.68 9.70
CA ASN A 286 -1.96 14.97 10.86
C ASN A 286 -2.43 15.60 12.26
N TYR A 287 -2.09 15.10 13.47
CA TYR A 287 -2.08 15.76 14.82
C TYR A 287 -1.27 15.03 15.95
N ASN A 288 -0.20 15.61 16.56
CA ASN A 288 0.65 14.98 17.62
C ASN A 288 -0.04 14.66 18.97
N TYR A 289 -1.12 15.37 19.33
CA TYR A 289 -1.61 15.46 20.72
C TYR A 289 -0.55 15.88 21.77
N ASN A 290 0.62 16.37 21.32
CA ASN A 290 1.86 16.61 22.09
C ASN A 290 2.50 15.34 22.71
N LEU A 291 2.22 14.16 22.17
CA LEU A 291 2.93 12.92 22.51
C LEU A 291 4.34 12.92 21.89
N THR A 292 5.28 12.30 22.59
CA THR A 292 6.64 12.00 22.10
C THR A 292 6.60 10.99 20.95
N TYR A 293 7.76 10.67 20.39
CA TYR A 293 7.90 9.49 19.54
C TYR A 293 7.75 8.21 20.38
N ASP A 294 7.19 7.17 19.77
CA ASP A 294 6.98 5.87 20.41
C ASP A 294 7.56 4.77 19.51
N TYR A 295 8.72 4.24 19.92
CA TYR A 295 9.40 3.14 19.23
C TYR A 295 8.69 1.78 19.42
N GLY A 296 7.77 1.68 20.39
CA GLY A 296 6.94 0.50 20.65
C GLY A 296 5.54 0.58 20.05
N SER A 297 5.23 1.66 19.34
CA SER A 297 3.95 1.87 18.66
C SER A 297 3.64 0.71 17.71
N ILE A 298 2.42 0.16 17.80
CA ILE A 298 1.96 -0.89 16.89
C ILE A 298 1.97 -0.43 15.42
N MET A 299 1.90 0.88 15.18
CA MET A 299 1.98 1.52 13.87
C MET A 299 3.43 1.89 13.47
N HIS A 300 4.47 1.22 13.98
CA HIS A 300 5.87 1.51 13.65
C HIS A 300 6.51 0.33 12.88
N TYR A 301 7.07 0.60 11.69
CA TYR A 301 7.86 -0.38 10.92
C TYR A 301 8.95 -1.05 11.76
N GLY A 302 9.18 -2.33 11.52
CA GLY A 302 10.34 -3.03 12.09
C GLY A 302 11.67 -2.47 11.57
N ALA A 303 12.68 -2.35 12.44
CA ALA A 303 13.98 -1.76 12.10
C ALA A 303 14.79 -2.47 10.99
N THR A 304 14.37 -3.67 10.58
CA THR A 304 15.00 -4.54 9.57
C THR A 304 14.05 -4.91 8.41
N VAL A 305 12.95 -4.17 8.21
CA VAL A 305 11.93 -4.49 7.21
C VAL A 305 12.50 -4.48 5.79
N SER A 306 12.41 -5.60 5.08
CA SER A 306 12.73 -5.76 3.65
C SER A 306 14.08 -5.20 3.22
N VAL A 307 15.19 -5.69 3.81
CA VAL A 307 16.57 -5.26 3.50
C VAL A 307 17.10 -5.95 2.23
N MET A 308 17.98 -5.29 1.47
CA MET A 308 18.59 -5.84 0.24
C MET A 308 19.47 -7.10 0.41
N SER A 309 19.89 -7.44 1.64
CA SER A 309 20.86 -8.52 1.89
C SER A 309 20.46 -9.40 3.07
N ARG A 310 20.90 -10.66 3.03
CA ARG A 310 20.82 -11.59 4.17
C ARG A 310 21.90 -11.32 5.24
N MET A 311 22.79 -10.37 5.01
CA MET A 311 23.61 -9.73 6.05
C MET A 311 22.78 -8.58 6.64
N LEU A 312 22.39 -8.68 7.91
CA LEU A 312 21.25 -7.95 8.47
C LEU A 312 21.63 -6.54 8.96
N GLN A 313 21.90 -5.63 8.02
CA GLN A 313 22.00 -4.20 8.33
C GLN A 313 20.62 -3.58 8.60
N ARG A 314 20.55 -2.68 9.57
CA ARG A 314 19.29 -1.99 9.92
C ARG A 314 18.94 -0.92 8.88
N LYS A 315 17.64 -0.76 8.61
CA LYS A 315 17.12 0.41 7.88
C LYS A 315 16.87 1.59 8.82
N ILE A 316 16.50 1.30 10.06
CA ILE A 316 16.15 2.30 11.07
C ILE A 316 17.04 2.09 12.31
N THR A 317 17.70 3.15 12.77
CA THR A 317 18.32 3.19 14.11
C THR A 317 17.64 4.26 14.95
N VAL A 318 17.43 3.98 16.23
CA VAL A 318 17.00 4.99 17.20
C VAL A 318 18.16 5.95 17.50
N LYS A 319 17.83 7.17 17.91
CA LYS A 319 18.79 8.15 18.45
C LYS A 319 18.76 8.08 19.97
N ASP A 320 19.94 8.07 20.58
CA ASP A 320 20.12 8.10 22.03
C ASP A 320 19.66 9.46 22.60
N PHE A 321 19.27 9.47 23.88
CA PHE A 321 18.71 10.62 24.60
C PHE A 321 19.77 11.39 25.42
#